data_AF-A0A7K2PU81-F1
#
_entry.id   AF-A0A7K2PU81-F1
#
_cell.length_a   1.000
_cell.length_b   1.000
_cell.length_c   1.000
_cell.angle_alpha   90.00
_cell.angle_beta   90.00
_cell.angle_gamma   90.00
#
_symmetry.space_group_name_H-M   'P 1'
#
loop_
_entity.id
_entity.type
_entity.pdbx_description
1 polymer ?
#
loop_
_entity_poly.entity_id
_entity_poly.type
_entity_poly.pdbx_seq_one_letter_code
_entity_poly.pdbx_strand_id
1 'polypeptide(L)'
;MSETKKTDADVTTAPDERDILLRVEGLQKHFPIRKGVLQRQVGAVKAVDGIDFEVRKGETLGVVGESGCGKSTMGRVITRLQEPTGGSIHFEGQDITRLNAAGMRPLRRDIQMIFQDPYGSLNPRHTIGGIVSAPFRLQGVEPEGGVKREVQRLLELVGLSPEHYNRYPHEFSGGQRQRIGIARALALKPKLVVADEPVSALDVSIQAQVVNLMDDLQEELGLTYVIIAHDLSVVRHVSDRIAVMYLGKIVELADRTSLYEAPMHPYTKALMSAVPVPDPKRRGAKSERILLRGDVPSPISPPSGCRFHTRCWKATEICKTTEPQLVELRPGQRVACHHPENFADQAPQDTVLLSVAKEAAELVAEEVRAESAKTSAAVAAVAAGSAEETGAEAAGKTADTAEKPEAEVAADVEATGAKTGPGAKTAPAAPLKTGEATTEPETERQDPTDK
;
A
#
# COMPACT_ATOMS: atom_id res chain seq x y z
N MET A 1 9.27 14.48 -17.23
CA MET A 1 8.19 13.51 -16.98
C MET A 1 7.09 13.89 -17.95
N SER A 2 6.87 13.10 -19.00
CA SER A 2 5.71 13.32 -19.87
C SER A 2 4.46 12.96 -19.09
N GLU A 3 3.46 13.83 -19.17
CA GLU A 3 2.16 13.71 -18.53
C GLU A 3 1.54 12.34 -18.84
N THR A 4 1.11 11.62 -17.80
CA THR A 4 0.09 10.56 -17.95
C THR A 4 -1.19 11.20 -18.46
N LYS A 5 -1.93 10.49 -19.30
CA LYS A 5 -3.09 11.00 -20.05
C LYS A 5 -4.30 11.32 -19.17
N LYS A 6 -4.31 10.82 -17.93
CA LYS A 6 -5.31 11.06 -16.89
C LYS A 6 -5.29 12.51 -16.37
N THR A 7 -5.69 13.43 -17.25
CA THR A 7 -5.99 14.83 -16.94
C THR A 7 -7.23 14.89 -16.05
N ASP A 8 -7.33 15.83 -15.11
CA ASP A 8 -8.50 15.98 -14.20
C ASP A 8 -9.85 16.11 -14.93
N ALA A 9 -9.84 16.32 -16.25
CA ALA A 9 -11.01 16.46 -17.11
C ALA A 9 -11.64 15.15 -17.61
N ASP A 10 -10.99 13.98 -17.48
CA ASP A 10 -11.50 12.71 -18.05
C ASP A 10 -12.43 11.92 -17.09
N VAL A 11 -12.81 12.54 -15.97
CA VAL A 11 -13.83 12.02 -15.05
C VAL A 11 -15.23 12.36 -15.59
N THR A 12 -15.60 11.83 -16.76
CA THR A 12 -16.91 12.10 -17.39
C THR A 12 -18.08 11.31 -16.79
N THR A 13 -17.81 10.43 -15.82
CA THR A 13 -18.80 9.87 -14.89
C THR A 13 -18.29 10.07 -13.47
N ALA A 14 -19.12 10.68 -12.61
CA ALA A 14 -18.81 10.81 -11.20
C ALA A 14 -18.43 9.41 -10.65
N PRO A 15 -17.31 9.24 -9.92
CA PRO A 15 -16.84 7.93 -9.44
C PRO A 15 -17.85 7.14 -8.60
N ASP A 16 -18.94 7.76 -8.19
CA ASP A 16 -19.96 7.22 -7.29
C ASP A 16 -21.07 6.43 -8.00
N GLU A 17 -21.22 6.55 -9.32
CA GLU A 17 -22.29 5.85 -10.07
C GLU A 17 -21.88 4.46 -10.58
N ARG A 18 -20.61 4.09 -10.50
CA ARG A 18 -20.11 2.82 -11.03
C ARG A 18 -20.45 1.65 -10.08
N ASP A 19 -20.83 0.51 -10.68
CA ASP A 19 -21.06 -0.73 -9.93
C ASP A 19 -19.84 -1.13 -9.09
N ILE A 20 -20.10 -1.65 -7.90
CA ILE A 20 -19.07 -2.24 -7.04
C ILE A 20 -18.66 -3.59 -7.61
N LEU A 21 -17.38 -3.72 -7.97
CA LEU A 21 -16.81 -4.98 -8.44
C LEU A 21 -16.36 -5.85 -7.26
N LEU A 22 -15.70 -5.24 -6.28
CA LEU A 22 -15.17 -5.89 -5.09
C LEU A 22 -15.64 -5.12 -3.86
N ARG A 23 -16.25 -5.82 -2.90
CA ARG A 23 -16.58 -5.30 -1.56
C ARG A 23 -15.90 -6.16 -0.51
N VAL A 24 -15.19 -5.50 0.41
CA VAL A 24 -14.43 -6.12 1.49
C VAL A 24 -14.95 -5.56 2.80
N GLU A 25 -15.38 -6.44 3.71
CA GLU A 25 -15.97 -6.04 4.99
C GLU A 25 -15.31 -6.82 6.13
N GLY A 26 -14.85 -6.09 7.15
CA GLY A 26 -14.24 -6.65 8.36
C GLY A 26 -13.09 -7.62 8.08
N LEU A 27 -12.36 -7.47 6.97
CA LEU A 27 -11.42 -8.48 6.49
C LEU A 27 -10.27 -8.67 7.46
N GLN A 28 -10.02 -9.92 7.85
CA GLN A 28 -8.94 -10.26 8.77
C GLN A 28 -8.03 -11.34 8.17
N LYS A 29 -6.73 -11.18 8.42
CA LYS A 29 -5.73 -12.23 8.21
C LYS A 29 -4.71 -12.19 9.32
N HIS A 30 -4.85 -13.13 10.26
CA HIS A 30 -3.90 -13.35 11.34
C HIS A 30 -3.06 -14.61 11.09
N PHE A 31 -1.74 -14.50 11.22
CA PHE A 31 -0.84 -15.65 11.08
C PHE A 31 -0.49 -16.20 12.48
N PRO A 32 -0.77 -17.47 12.78
CA PRO A 32 -0.52 -18.03 14.09
C PRO A 32 0.99 -18.13 14.36
N ILE A 33 1.40 -17.72 15.55
CA ILE A 33 2.77 -17.92 16.04
C ILE A 33 2.74 -19.17 16.91
N ARG A 34 3.50 -20.20 16.50
CA ARG A 34 3.59 -21.48 17.20
C ARG A 34 4.95 -21.65 17.86
N LYS A 35 4.98 -22.17 19.09
CA LYS A 35 6.22 -22.38 19.86
C LYS A 35 6.23 -23.75 20.54
N GLY A 36 7.45 -24.27 20.74
CA GLY A 36 7.70 -25.54 21.42
C GLY A 36 7.54 -26.77 20.52
N VAL A 37 7.93 -27.94 21.04
CA VAL A 37 7.90 -29.23 20.33
C VAL A 37 6.46 -29.61 19.92
N LEU A 38 5.47 -29.22 20.72
CA LEU A 38 4.05 -29.45 20.49
C LEU A 38 3.37 -28.40 19.59
N GLN A 39 4.12 -27.43 19.04
CA GLN A 39 3.60 -26.41 18.11
C GLN A 39 2.34 -25.67 18.61
N ARG A 40 2.26 -25.38 19.91
CA ARG A 40 1.12 -24.65 20.50
C ARG A 40 1.11 -23.20 20.04
N GLN A 41 -0.07 -22.67 19.75
CA GLN A 41 -0.25 -21.27 19.38
C GLN A 41 -0.06 -20.37 20.60
N VAL A 42 0.88 -19.43 20.53
CA VAL A 42 1.24 -18.50 21.62
C VAL A 42 0.92 -17.03 21.29
N GLY A 43 0.47 -16.77 20.06
CA GLY A 43 0.10 -15.44 19.58
C GLY A 43 -0.28 -15.48 18.11
N ALA A 44 -0.52 -14.31 17.51
CA ALA A 44 -0.71 -14.19 16.08
C ALA A 44 -0.20 -12.85 15.55
N VAL A 45 0.39 -12.87 14.35
CA VAL A 45 0.73 -11.65 13.61
C VAL A 45 -0.55 -11.14 12.96
N LYS A 46 -1.03 -9.96 13.38
CA LYS A 46 -2.25 -9.35 12.83
C LYS A 46 -1.93 -8.56 11.56
N ALA A 47 -1.69 -9.27 10.46
CA ALA A 47 -1.24 -8.67 9.20
C ALA A 47 -2.34 -7.83 8.52
N VAL A 48 -3.59 -8.29 8.58
CA VAL A 48 -4.79 -7.52 8.21
C VAL A 48 -5.80 -7.73 9.32
N ASP A 49 -6.45 -6.67 9.81
CA ASP A 49 -7.24 -6.78 11.02
C ASP A 49 -8.53 -5.97 10.97
N GLY A 50 -9.55 -6.42 10.25
CA GLY A 50 -10.85 -5.74 10.20
C GLY A 50 -10.76 -4.48 9.37
N ILE A 51 -10.49 -4.63 8.07
CA ILE A 51 -10.50 -3.53 7.10
C ILE A 51 -11.73 -3.60 6.21
N ASP A 52 -12.21 -2.42 5.82
CA ASP A 52 -13.42 -2.23 5.03
C ASP A 52 -13.13 -1.32 3.84
N PHE A 53 -13.38 -1.79 2.63
CA PHE A 53 -13.27 -0.98 1.41
C PHE A 53 -14.03 -1.61 0.24
N GLU A 54 -14.25 -0.80 -0.79
CA GLU A 54 -14.90 -1.21 -2.02
C GLU A 54 -14.07 -0.74 -3.21
N VAL A 55 -14.11 -1.50 -4.29
CA VAL A 55 -13.48 -1.15 -5.57
C VAL A 55 -14.56 -1.23 -6.65
N ARG A 56 -14.71 -0.15 -7.41
CA ARG A 56 -15.72 -0.05 -8.46
C ARG A 56 -15.16 -0.50 -9.80
N LYS A 57 -16.04 -0.91 -10.71
CA LYS A 57 -15.63 -1.31 -12.07
C LYS A 57 -14.89 -0.16 -12.76
N GLY A 58 -13.76 -0.47 -13.41
CA GLY A 58 -12.93 0.50 -14.12
C GLY A 58 -12.20 1.50 -13.22
N GLU A 59 -12.18 1.26 -11.91
CA GLU A 59 -11.46 2.09 -10.94
C GLU A 59 -10.06 1.52 -10.65
N THR A 60 -9.10 2.40 -10.38
CA THR A 60 -7.84 2.06 -9.72
C THR A 60 -7.88 2.50 -8.26
N LEU A 61 -7.94 1.53 -7.34
CA LEU A 61 -7.70 1.76 -5.91
C LEU A 61 -6.22 1.58 -5.59
N GLY A 62 -5.55 2.68 -5.24
CA GLY A 62 -4.20 2.65 -4.71
C GLY A 62 -4.18 2.26 -3.24
N VAL A 63 -3.23 1.42 -2.81
CA VAL A 63 -3.03 1.03 -1.42
C VAL A 63 -1.58 1.29 -1.02
N VAL A 64 -1.41 2.16 -0.03
CA VAL A 64 -0.12 2.71 0.36
C VAL A 64 0.14 2.57 1.86
N GLY A 65 1.40 2.62 2.25
CA GLY A 65 1.83 2.52 3.64
C GLY A 65 3.26 2.02 3.77
N GLU A 66 3.81 2.08 4.98
CA GLU A 66 5.16 1.60 5.30
C GLU A 66 5.32 0.10 4.98
N SER A 67 6.56 -0.34 4.77
CA SER A 67 6.85 -1.77 4.57
C SER A 67 6.35 -2.60 5.75
N GLY A 68 5.80 -3.79 5.47
CA GLY A 68 5.27 -4.68 6.51
C GLY A 68 3.92 -4.29 7.11
N CYS A 69 3.24 -3.23 6.65
CA CYS A 69 1.94 -2.84 7.19
C CYS A 69 0.75 -3.71 6.74
N GLY A 70 0.97 -4.73 5.91
CA GLY A 70 -0.07 -5.71 5.54
C GLY A 70 -0.60 -5.65 4.10
N LYS A 71 -0.16 -4.70 3.27
CA LYS A 71 -0.67 -4.48 1.89
C LYS A 71 -0.62 -5.72 1.00
N SER A 72 0.55 -6.36 0.89
CA SER A 72 0.72 -7.59 0.11
C SER A 72 -0.08 -8.77 0.67
N THR A 73 -0.29 -8.80 1.99
CA THR A 73 -1.17 -9.81 2.61
C THR A 73 -2.62 -9.55 2.23
N MET A 74 -3.09 -8.31 2.33
CA MET A 74 -4.42 -7.92 1.88
C MET A 74 -4.63 -8.32 0.41
N GLY A 75 -3.70 -7.97 -0.49
CA GLY A 75 -3.78 -8.33 -1.91
C GLY A 75 -3.92 -9.84 -2.14
N ARG A 76 -3.16 -10.66 -1.42
CA ARG A 76 -3.25 -12.14 -1.50
C ARG A 76 -4.54 -12.69 -0.92
N VAL A 77 -5.11 -12.03 0.08
CA VAL A 77 -6.36 -12.46 0.72
C VAL A 77 -7.57 -12.11 -0.15
N ILE A 78 -7.64 -10.90 -0.71
CA ILE A 78 -8.75 -10.51 -1.61
C ILE A 78 -8.75 -11.34 -2.90
N THR A 79 -7.58 -11.77 -3.37
CA THR A 79 -7.45 -12.70 -4.51
C THR A 79 -7.67 -14.17 -4.13
N ARG A 80 -7.99 -14.48 -2.86
CA ARG A 80 -8.12 -15.85 -2.34
C ARG A 80 -6.90 -16.73 -2.65
N LEU A 81 -5.70 -16.16 -2.75
CA LEU A 81 -4.44 -16.93 -2.71
C LEU A 81 -4.07 -17.30 -1.28
N GLN A 82 -4.58 -16.53 -0.31
CA GLN A 82 -4.58 -16.86 1.10
C GLN A 82 -6.00 -16.79 1.65
N GLU A 83 -6.32 -17.71 2.57
CA GLU A 83 -7.63 -17.70 3.22
C GLU A 83 -7.71 -16.62 4.29
N PRO A 84 -8.81 -15.84 4.35
CA PRO A 84 -9.05 -14.90 5.44
C PRO A 84 -9.27 -15.66 6.75
N THR A 85 -8.87 -15.06 7.87
CA THR A 85 -9.23 -15.55 9.22
C THR A 85 -10.60 -15.07 9.67
N GLY A 86 -11.11 -13.98 9.08
CA GLY A 86 -12.40 -13.38 9.38
C GLY A 86 -12.81 -12.33 8.35
N GLY A 87 -14.04 -11.81 8.48
CA GLY A 87 -14.64 -10.89 7.52
C GLY A 87 -15.20 -11.58 6.28
N SER A 88 -15.57 -10.79 5.28
CA SER A 88 -16.14 -11.22 4.01
C SER A 88 -15.49 -10.51 2.82
N ILE A 89 -15.49 -11.20 1.68
CA ILE A 89 -15.04 -10.71 0.37
C ILE A 89 -16.17 -11.03 -0.61
N HIS A 90 -16.77 -10.00 -1.17
CA HIS A 90 -17.80 -10.12 -2.21
C HIS A 90 -17.22 -9.65 -3.55
N PHE A 91 -17.36 -10.49 -4.57
CA PHE A 91 -16.95 -10.17 -5.94
C PHE A 91 -18.17 -10.27 -6.86
N GLU A 92 -18.51 -9.19 -7.56
CA GLU A 92 -19.75 -9.08 -8.36
C GLU A 92 -21.01 -9.46 -7.57
N GLY A 93 -21.06 -9.07 -6.29
CA GLY A 93 -22.17 -9.38 -5.38
C GLY A 93 -22.17 -10.82 -4.83
N GLN A 94 -21.31 -11.71 -5.31
CA GLN A 94 -21.18 -13.07 -4.80
C GLN A 94 -20.17 -13.11 -3.64
N ASP A 95 -20.53 -13.72 -2.50
CA ASP A 95 -19.57 -14.02 -1.43
C ASP A 95 -18.57 -15.07 -1.89
N ILE A 96 -17.29 -14.68 -1.98
CA ILE A 96 -16.18 -15.53 -2.38
C ILE A 96 -15.29 -15.91 -1.19
N THR A 97 -15.65 -15.60 0.05
CA THR A 97 -14.79 -15.72 1.24
C THR A 97 -14.37 -17.16 1.52
N ARG A 98 -15.32 -18.10 1.40
CA ARG A 98 -15.15 -19.51 1.80
C ARG A 98 -15.39 -20.51 0.66
N LEU A 99 -15.41 -20.03 -0.58
CA LEU A 99 -15.48 -20.92 -1.74
C LEU A 99 -14.33 -21.92 -1.70
N ASN A 100 -14.66 -23.18 -2.00
CA ASN A 100 -13.69 -24.25 -2.19
C ASN A 100 -12.95 -24.09 -3.52
N ALA A 101 -11.99 -24.99 -3.80
CA ALA A 101 -11.19 -24.93 -5.03
C ALA A 101 -12.04 -24.96 -6.31
N ALA A 102 -13.13 -25.74 -6.33
CA ALA A 102 -14.02 -25.84 -7.48
C ALA A 102 -14.78 -24.53 -7.72
N GLY A 103 -15.34 -23.94 -6.67
CA GLY A 103 -16.03 -22.65 -6.75
C GLY A 103 -15.11 -21.48 -7.08
N MET A 104 -13.84 -21.54 -6.66
CA MET A 104 -12.85 -20.53 -7.01
C MET A 104 -12.32 -20.64 -8.44
N ARG A 105 -12.36 -21.84 -9.06
CA ARG A 105 -11.71 -22.09 -10.35
C ARG A 105 -12.17 -21.15 -11.48
N PRO A 106 -13.48 -20.86 -11.66
CA PRO A 106 -13.95 -19.89 -12.64
C PRO A 106 -13.45 -18.48 -12.34
N LEU A 107 -13.53 -18.06 -11.07
CA LEU A 107 -13.11 -16.74 -10.60
C LEU A 107 -11.61 -16.48 -10.77
N ARG A 108 -10.79 -17.53 -10.91
CA ARG A 108 -9.38 -17.37 -11.28
C ARG A 108 -9.20 -16.77 -12.67
N ARG A 109 -10.21 -16.74 -13.55
CA ARG A 109 -10.14 -16.01 -14.83
C ARG A 109 -10.37 -14.52 -14.62
N ASP A 110 -11.32 -14.18 -13.76
CA ASP A 110 -11.76 -12.79 -13.52
C ASP A 110 -10.85 -12.03 -12.55
N ILE A 111 -10.18 -12.73 -11.63
CA ILE A 111 -9.31 -12.16 -10.60
C ILE A 111 -7.88 -12.61 -10.82
N GLN A 112 -7.02 -11.68 -11.21
CA GLN A 112 -5.60 -11.92 -11.52
C GLN A 112 -4.68 -11.10 -10.61
N MET A 113 -3.43 -11.56 -10.49
CA MET A 113 -2.43 -10.90 -9.66
C MET A 113 -1.14 -10.67 -10.44
N ILE A 114 -0.60 -9.46 -10.36
CA ILE A 114 0.77 -9.13 -10.76
C ILE A 114 1.61 -9.13 -9.48
N PHE A 115 2.66 -9.95 -9.45
CA PHE A 115 3.50 -10.14 -8.26
C PHE A 115 4.66 -9.14 -8.23
N GLN A 116 5.13 -8.82 -7.03
CA GLN A 116 6.23 -7.89 -6.74
C GLN A 116 7.55 -8.25 -7.43
N ASP A 117 7.90 -9.54 -7.50
CA ASP A 117 9.15 -9.98 -8.11
C ASP A 117 8.92 -10.51 -9.55
N PRO A 118 9.28 -9.75 -10.60
CA PRO A 118 9.21 -10.24 -11.96
C PRO A 118 10.15 -11.42 -12.23
N TYR A 119 11.25 -11.56 -11.49
CA TYR A 119 12.19 -12.67 -11.67
C TYR A 119 11.62 -13.95 -11.09
N GLY A 120 11.26 -13.95 -9.80
CA GLY A 120 10.69 -15.10 -9.11
C GLY A 120 9.34 -15.53 -9.65
N SER A 121 8.59 -14.62 -10.28
CA SER A 121 7.27 -14.95 -10.84
C SER A 121 7.35 -15.64 -12.23
N LEU A 122 8.47 -15.55 -12.95
CA LEU A 122 8.65 -16.18 -14.28
C LEU A 122 9.55 -17.41 -14.17
N ASN A 123 9.04 -18.59 -14.54
CA ASN A 123 9.87 -19.81 -14.50
C ASN A 123 10.94 -19.75 -15.61
N PRO A 124 12.25 -19.70 -15.27
CA PRO A 124 13.32 -19.48 -16.24
C PRO A 124 13.51 -20.65 -17.22
N ARG A 125 12.90 -21.80 -16.95
CA ARG A 125 12.96 -23.01 -17.81
C ARG A 125 11.94 -23.02 -18.93
N HIS A 126 11.01 -22.07 -18.95
CA HIS A 126 9.99 -21.97 -20.00
C HIS A 126 10.22 -20.74 -20.87
N THR A 127 9.84 -20.84 -22.13
CA THR A 127 9.81 -19.70 -23.05
C THR A 127 8.73 -18.71 -22.65
N ILE A 128 8.85 -17.46 -23.11
CA ILE A 128 7.84 -16.42 -22.90
C ILE A 128 6.49 -16.88 -23.43
N GLY A 129 6.47 -17.50 -24.61
CA GLY A 129 5.30 -18.13 -25.20
C GLY A 129 4.65 -19.14 -24.27
N GLY A 130 5.44 -20.02 -23.64
CA GLY A 130 4.97 -21.01 -22.68
C GLY A 130 4.44 -20.41 -21.37
N ILE A 131 5.04 -19.31 -20.91
CA ILE A 131 4.63 -18.62 -19.68
C ILE A 131 3.32 -17.86 -19.87
N VAL A 132 3.22 -17.05 -20.94
CA VAL A 132 2.04 -16.24 -21.23
C VAL A 132 0.86 -17.12 -21.67
N SER A 133 1.11 -18.28 -22.29
CA SER A 133 0.06 -19.25 -22.64
C SER A 133 -0.39 -20.16 -21.49
N ALA A 134 0.35 -20.20 -20.38
CA ALA A 134 0.01 -21.09 -19.26
C ALA A 134 -1.42 -20.87 -18.71
N PRO A 135 -1.91 -19.62 -18.54
CA PRO A 135 -3.28 -19.38 -18.09
C PRO A 135 -4.34 -20.02 -18.99
N PHE A 136 -4.20 -19.96 -20.32
CA PHE A 136 -5.13 -20.58 -21.27
C PHE A 136 -5.24 -22.08 -21.05
N ARG A 137 -4.10 -22.78 -20.95
CA ARG A 137 -4.06 -24.24 -20.73
C ARG A 137 -4.65 -24.63 -19.38
N LEU A 138 -4.28 -23.92 -18.32
CA LEU A 138 -4.76 -24.20 -16.96
C LEU A 138 -6.28 -24.00 -16.83
N GLN A 139 -6.81 -23.04 -17.58
CA GLN A 139 -8.24 -22.72 -17.56
C GLN A 139 -9.03 -23.44 -18.65
N GLY A 140 -8.41 -24.11 -19.61
CA GLY A 140 -9.11 -24.72 -20.75
C GLY A 140 -9.80 -23.66 -21.61
N VAL A 141 -9.10 -22.56 -21.89
CA VAL A 141 -9.58 -21.49 -22.78
C VAL A 141 -8.80 -21.57 -24.08
N GLU A 142 -9.52 -21.58 -25.21
CA GLU A 142 -8.93 -21.49 -26.54
C GLU A 142 -9.24 -20.12 -27.13
N PRO A 143 -8.22 -19.24 -27.27
CA PRO A 143 -8.40 -17.95 -27.92
C PRO A 143 -8.73 -18.11 -29.41
N GLU A 144 -9.55 -17.18 -29.92
CA GLU A 144 -9.82 -17.07 -31.35
C GLU A 144 -8.51 -16.83 -32.13
N GLY A 145 -8.29 -17.59 -33.20
CA GLY A 145 -7.03 -17.56 -33.97
C GLY A 145 -5.85 -18.30 -33.31
N GLY A 146 -6.09 -18.97 -32.18
CA GLY A 146 -5.14 -19.88 -31.53
C GLY A 146 -4.22 -19.23 -30.50
N VAL A 147 -3.76 -20.05 -29.57
CA VAL A 147 -2.95 -19.64 -28.41
C VAL A 147 -1.71 -18.84 -28.81
N LYS A 148 -0.98 -19.25 -29.85
CA LYS A 148 0.25 -18.58 -30.27
C LYS A 148 -0.01 -17.14 -30.73
N ARG A 149 -1.05 -16.93 -31.54
CA ARG A 149 -1.41 -15.62 -32.07
C ARG A 149 -1.85 -14.69 -30.95
N GLU A 150 -2.64 -15.18 -30.01
CA GLU A 150 -3.08 -14.38 -28.87
C GLU A 150 -1.90 -13.99 -27.96
N VAL A 151 -0.95 -14.90 -27.72
CA VAL A 151 0.26 -14.54 -26.97
C VAL A 151 1.07 -13.46 -27.70
N GLN A 152 1.21 -13.55 -29.03
CA GLN A 152 1.90 -12.53 -29.81
C GLN A 152 1.22 -11.16 -29.71
N ARG A 153 -0.12 -11.13 -29.78
CA ARG A 153 -0.91 -9.91 -29.55
C ARG A 153 -0.71 -9.35 -28.15
N LEU A 154 -0.70 -10.20 -27.11
CA LEU A 154 -0.44 -9.77 -25.73
C LEU A 154 0.97 -9.21 -25.54
N LEU A 155 1.97 -9.76 -26.25
CA LEU A 155 3.32 -9.20 -26.24
C LEU A 155 3.36 -7.80 -26.87
N GLU A 156 2.72 -7.61 -28.02
CA GLU A 156 2.59 -6.29 -28.66
C GLU A 156 1.90 -5.30 -27.74
N LEU A 157 0.80 -5.72 -27.12
CA LEU A 157 0.00 -4.89 -26.21
C LEU A 157 0.83 -4.35 -25.04
N VAL A 158 1.78 -5.14 -24.52
CA VAL A 158 2.69 -4.68 -23.46
C VAL A 158 3.98 -4.02 -23.99
N GLY A 159 4.04 -3.73 -25.29
CA GLY A 159 5.16 -3.06 -25.95
C GLY A 159 6.37 -3.94 -26.21
N LEU A 160 6.18 -5.24 -26.47
CA LEU A 160 7.21 -6.21 -26.82
C LEU A 160 6.97 -6.78 -28.23
N SER A 161 8.06 -7.10 -28.94
CA SER A 161 7.95 -7.75 -30.26
C SER A 161 7.31 -9.15 -30.16
N PRO A 162 6.37 -9.52 -31.06
CA PRO A 162 5.85 -10.88 -31.21
C PRO A 162 6.90 -11.98 -31.36
N GLU A 163 8.05 -11.62 -31.94
CA GLU A 163 9.15 -12.57 -32.21
C GLU A 163 9.79 -13.09 -30.92
N HIS A 164 9.60 -12.36 -29.82
CA HIS A 164 10.04 -12.76 -28.49
C HIS A 164 9.35 -14.00 -27.94
N TYR A 165 8.33 -14.53 -28.61
CA TYR A 165 7.59 -15.73 -28.20
C TYR A 165 8.50 -16.91 -27.80
N ASN A 166 9.57 -17.18 -28.55
CA ASN A 166 10.46 -18.32 -28.30
C ASN A 166 11.62 -18.02 -27.33
N ARG A 167 11.76 -16.78 -26.87
CA ARG A 167 12.85 -16.37 -25.97
C ARG A 167 12.56 -16.80 -24.53
N TYR A 168 13.57 -16.75 -23.69
CA TYR A 168 13.52 -17.09 -22.27
C TYR A 168 13.62 -15.84 -21.39
N PRO A 169 13.10 -15.88 -20.14
CA PRO A 169 13.10 -14.73 -19.24
C PRO A 169 14.47 -14.07 -19.04
N HIS A 170 15.56 -14.86 -19.01
CA HIS A 170 16.91 -14.34 -18.77
C HIS A 170 17.41 -13.40 -19.87
N GLU A 171 16.79 -13.41 -21.04
CA GLU A 171 17.17 -12.58 -22.19
C GLU A 171 16.49 -11.19 -22.21
N PHE A 172 15.70 -10.86 -21.17
CA PHE A 172 14.95 -9.61 -21.04
C PHE A 172 15.46 -8.76 -19.89
N SER A 173 15.32 -7.43 -20.00
CA SER A 173 15.54 -6.50 -18.89
C SER A 173 14.49 -6.66 -17.79
N GLY A 174 14.73 -6.12 -16.60
CA GLY A 174 13.77 -6.16 -15.49
C GLY A 174 12.39 -5.58 -15.88
N GLY A 175 12.37 -4.43 -16.56
CA GLY A 175 11.12 -3.82 -17.04
C GLY A 175 10.39 -4.65 -18.09
N GLN A 176 11.13 -5.30 -19.00
CA GLN A 176 10.52 -6.20 -19.99
C GLN A 176 9.94 -7.46 -19.32
N ARG A 177 10.60 -8.01 -18.29
CA ARG A 177 10.04 -9.12 -17.49
C ARG A 177 8.79 -8.71 -16.75
N GLN A 178 8.73 -7.49 -16.23
CA GLN A 178 7.52 -6.95 -15.62
C GLN A 178 6.37 -6.88 -16.63
N ARG A 179 6.62 -6.34 -17.83
CA ARG A 179 5.66 -6.30 -18.95
C ARG A 179 5.18 -7.71 -19.34
N ILE A 180 6.06 -8.71 -19.38
CA ILE A 180 5.69 -10.12 -19.59
C ILE A 180 4.78 -10.63 -18.46
N GLY A 181 5.08 -10.27 -17.21
CA GLY A 181 4.24 -10.59 -16.05
C GLY A 181 2.83 -9.99 -16.17
N ILE A 182 2.73 -8.74 -16.64
CA ILE A 182 1.46 -8.06 -16.95
C ILE A 182 0.73 -8.81 -18.07
N ALA A 183 1.39 -9.09 -19.19
CA ALA A 183 0.79 -9.83 -20.32
C ALA A 183 0.21 -11.19 -19.87
N ARG A 184 0.93 -11.91 -19.01
CA ARG A 184 0.44 -13.17 -18.43
C ARG A 184 -0.82 -12.96 -17.57
N ALA A 185 -0.85 -11.92 -16.73
CA ALA A 185 -2.02 -11.62 -15.91
C ALA A 185 -3.24 -11.22 -16.76
N LEU A 186 -3.02 -10.57 -17.90
CA LEU A 186 -4.08 -10.13 -18.80
C LEU A 186 -4.58 -11.21 -19.77
N ALA A 187 -3.88 -12.35 -19.87
CA ALA A 187 -4.16 -13.37 -20.86
C ALA A 187 -5.62 -13.83 -20.86
N LEU A 188 -6.24 -13.92 -19.68
CA LEU A 188 -7.62 -14.38 -19.52
C LEU A 188 -8.66 -13.26 -19.53
N LYS A 189 -8.27 -12.02 -19.87
CA LYS A 189 -9.12 -10.81 -19.85
C LYS A 189 -9.82 -10.62 -18.49
N PRO A 190 -9.05 -10.48 -17.40
CA PRO A 190 -9.62 -10.38 -16.06
C PRO A 190 -10.45 -9.11 -15.88
N LYS A 191 -11.39 -9.14 -14.92
CA LYS A 191 -12.14 -7.95 -14.50
C LYS A 191 -11.38 -7.17 -13.42
N LEU A 192 -10.69 -7.88 -12.52
CA LEU A 192 -9.90 -7.34 -11.43
C LEU A 192 -8.45 -7.81 -11.52
N VAL A 193 -7.52 -6.86 -11.45
CA VAL A 193 -6.08 -7.13 -11.34
C VAL A 193 -5.55 -6.51 -10.06
N VAL A 194 -5.00 -7.35 -9.18
CA VAL A 194 -4.28 -6.89 -7.99
C VAL A 194 -2.79 -6.83 -8.30
N ALA A 195 -2.23 -5.63 -8.31
CA ALA A 195 -0.82 -5.41 -8.61
C ALA A 195 -0.04 -5.13 -7.32
N ASP A 196 0.75 -6.11 -6.88
CA ASP A 196 1.57 -6.03 -5.67
C ASP A 196 2.94 -5.44 -6.00
N GLU A 197 3.12 -4.15 -5.77
CA GLU A 197 4.34 -3.39 -6.06
C GLU A 197 4.88 -3.61 -7.50
N PRO A 198 4.07 -3.31 -8.54
CA PRO A 198 4.41 -3.65 -9.93
C PRO A 198 5.65 -2.92 -10.48
N VAL A 199 6.22 -1.97 -9.75
CA VAL A 199 7.33 -1.13 -10.21
C VAL A 199 8.50 -1.03 -9.23
N SER A 200 8.44 -1.70 -8.07
CA SER A 200 9.42 -1.48 -6.98
C SER A 200 10.85 -1.89 -7.32
N ALA A 201 11.04 -2.88 -8.18
CA ALA A 201 12.35 -3.38 -8.59
C ALA A 201 12.91 -2.72 -9.87
N LEU A 202 12.33 -1.60 -10.31
CA LEU A 202 12.64 -0.98 -11.61
C LEU A 202 13.22 0.43 -11.45
N ASP A 203 14.08 0.83 -12.39
CA ASP A 203 14.59 2.20 -12.49
C ASP A 203 13.46 3.21 -12.72
N VAL A 204 13.58 4.43 -12.19
CA VAL A 204 12.53 5.46 -12.21
C VAL A 204 11.94 5.70 -13.62
N SER A 205 12.77 5.71 -14.66
CA SER A 205 12.30 5.87 -16.04
C SER A 205 11.45 4.70 -16.54
N ILE A 206 11.78 3.48 -16.12
CA ILE A 206 11.05 2.26 -16.43
C ILE A 206 9.76 2.17 -15.60
N GLN A 207 9.78 2.60 -14.34
CA GLN A 207 8.57 2.69 -13.51
C GLN A 207 7.49 3.52 -14.20
N ALA A 208 7.86 4.71 -14.69
CA ALA A 208 6.94 5.59 -15.42
C ALA A 208 6.36 4.90 -16.67
N GLN A 209 7.19 4.19 -17.44
CA GLN A 209 6.69 3.47 -18.63
C GLN A 209 5.71 2.34 -18.28
N VAL A 210 5.96 1.61 -17.18
CA VAL A 210 5.06 0.53 -16.74
C VAL A 210 3.75 1.10 -16.19
N VAL A 211 3.82 2.21 -15.46
CA VAL A 211 2.67 2.96 -14.97
C VAL A 211 1.78 3.42 -16.14
N ASN A 212 2.37 4.08 -17.15
CA ASN A 212 1.63 4.55 -18.32
C ASN A 212 0.99 3.38 -19.07
N LEU A 213 1.72 2.27 -19.24
CA LEU A 213 1.17 1.06 -19.84
C LEU A 213 -0.06 0.56 -19.06
N MET A 214 -0.03 0.54 -17.73
CA MET A 214 -1.18 0.10 -16.93
C MET A 214 -2.38 1.05 -17.07
N ASP A 215 -2.14 2.35 -17.20
CA ASP A 215 -3.17 3.37 -17.47
C ASP A 215 -3.82 3.14 -18.85
N ASP A 216 -3.00 2.97 -19.90
CA ASP A 216 -3.48 2.67 -21.26
C ASP A 216 -4.30 1.37 -21.30
N LEU A 217 -3.84 0.32 -20.60
CA LEU A 217 -4.54 -0.95 -20.48
C LEU A 217 -5.86 -0.82 -19.71
N GLN A 218 -5.92 0.08 -18.73
CA GLN A 218 -7.16 0.37 -18.01
C GLN A 218 -8.22 0.91 -18.97
N GLU A 219 -7.86 1.94 -19.74
CA GLU A 219 -8.73 2.60 -20.71
C GLU A 219 -9.16 1.62 -21.81
N GLU A 220 -8.22 0.87 -22.39
CA GLU A 220 -8.49 0.01 -23.54
C GLU A 220 -9.32 -1.24 -23.17
N LEU A 221 -9.09 -1.82 -21.99
CA LEU A 221 -9.68 -3.11 -21.61
C LEU A 221 -10.75 -2.99 -20.51
N GLY A 222 -11.00 -1.80 -19.98
CA GLY A 222 -11.96 -1.57 -18.89
C GLY A 222 -11.56 -2.25 -17.58
N LEU A 223 -10.26 -2.35 -17.30
CA LEU A 223 -9.74 -3.09 -16.14
C LEU A 223 -10.01 -2.37 -14.83
N THR A 224 -10.22 -3.15 -13.78
CA THR A 224 -10.26 -2.65 -12.41
C THR A 224 -8.97 -3.03 -11.72
N TYR A 225 -8.33 -2.07 -11.05
CA TYR A 225 -7.04 -2.28 -10.39
C TYR A 225 -7.12 -2.08 -8.88
N VAL A 226 -6.44 -2.95 -8.14
CA VAL A 226 -5.96 -2.65 -6.79
C VAL A 226 -4.44 -2.62 -6.85
N ILE A 227 -3.86 -1.43 -6.79
CA ILE A 227 -2.40 -1.23 -6.89
C ILE A 227 -1.84 -1.04 -5.49
N ILE A 228 -1.02 -1.98 -5.05
CA ILE A 228 -0.25 -1.86 -3.82
C ILE A 228 1.09 -1.21 -4.17
N ALA A 229 1.43 -0.14 -3.47
CA ALA A 229 2.73 0.51 -3.62
C ALA A 229 3.26 1.00 -2.27
N HIS A 230 4.57 1.22 -2.22
CA HIS A 230 5.22 1.91 -1.12
C HIS A 230 5.58 3.37 -1.47
N ASP A 231 5.66 3.70 -2.76
CA ASP A 231 5.92 5.06 -3.25
C ASP A 231 4.61 5.76 -3.62
N LEU A 232 4.26 6.77 -2.83
CA LEU A 232 3.12 7.64 -3.07
C LEU A 232 3.23 8.40 -4.41
N SER A 233 4.43 8.70 -4.90
CA SER A 233 4.62 9.39 -6.18
C SER A 233 4.02 8.59 -7.34
N VAL A 234 4.18 7.26 -7.32
CA VAL A 234 3.60 6.35 -8.31
C VAL A 234 2.07 6.33 -8.21
N VAL A 235 1.54 6.23 -6.99
CA VAL A 235 0.10 6.07 -6.75
C VAL A 235 -0.71 7.29 -7.16
N ARG A 236 -0.15 8.50 -6.98
CA ARG A 236 -0.80 9.77 -7.36
C ARG A 236 -1.27 9.79 -8.81
N HIS A 237 -0.47 9.22 -9.71
CA HIS A 237 -0.70 9.35 -11.14
C HIS A 237 -1.67 8.31 -11.71
N VAL A 238 -1.81 7.15 -11.05
CA VAL A 238 -2.60 6.02 -11.58
C VAL A 238 -3.93 5.80 -10.85
N SER A 239 -4.03 6.25 -9.60
CA SER A 239 -5.15 5.89 -8.74
C SER A 239 -6.27 6.93 -8.75
N ASP A 240 -7.51 6.46 -8.75
CA ASP A 240 -8.69 7.31 -8.58
C ASP A 240 -8.91 7.59 -7.08
N ARG A 241 -8.80 6.53 -6.26
CA ARG A 241 -8.83 6.61 -4.79
C ARG A 241 -7.61 5.94 -4.18
N ILE A 242 -7.29 6.33 -2.96
CA ILE A 242 -6.11 5.86 -2.24
C ILE A 242 -6.48 5.47 -0.81
N ALA A 243 -6.20 4.23 -0.45
CA ALA A 243 -6.28 3.69 0.90
C ALA A 243 -4.90 3.70 1.56
N VAL A 244 -4.78 4.40 2.69
CA VAL A 244 -3.57 4.41 3.50
C VAL A 244 -3.69 3.35 4.59
N MET A 245 -2.78 2.37 4.57
CA MET A 245 -2.70 1.29 5.54
C MET A 245 -1.59 1.51 6.55
N TYR A 246 -1.90 1.31 7.83
CA TYR A 246 -0.94 1.28 8.92
C TYR A 246 -1.19 0.09 9.84
N LEU A 247 -0.16 -0.74 10.04
CA LEU A 247 -0.21 -1.95 10.87
C LEU A 247 -1.52 -2.75 10.70
N GLY A 248 -1.87 -3.16 9.49
CA GLY A 248 -3.02 -4.03 9.22
C GLY A 248 -4.39 -3.37 9.27
N LYS A 249 -4.45 -2.04 9.41
CA LYS A 249 -5.69 -1.22 9.39
C LYS A 249 -5.66 -0.22 8.25
N ILE A 250 -6.81 0.15 7.70
CA ILE A 250 -6.95 1.35 6.85
C ILE A 250 -7.16 2.53 7.78
N VAL A 251 -6.28 3.53 7.71
CA VAL A 251 -6.35 4.73 8.55
C VAL A 251 -6.96 5.92 7.84
N GLU A 252 -6.90 5.93 6.51
CA GLU A 252 -7.51 6.96 5.68
C GLU A 252 -7.82 6.40 4.29
N LEU A 253 -8.95 6.79 3.72
CA LEU A 253 -9.35 6.47 2.34
C LEU A 253 -10.01 7.71 1.73
N ALA A 254 -9.46 8.21 0.63
CA ALA A 254 -10.01 9.36 -0.08
C ALA A 254 -9.75 9.26 -1.58
N ASP A 255 -10.35 10.16 -2.37
CA ASP A 255 -9.88 10.42 -3.72
C ASP A 255 -8.45 10.97 -3.71
N ARG A 256 -7.77 10.83 -4.86
CA ARG A 256 -6.37 11.24 -4.99
C ARG A 256 -6.14 12.72 -4.68
N THR A 257 -7.08 13.61 -4.97
CA THR A 257 -6.88 15.05 -4.83
C THR A 257 -7.00 15.43 -3.36
N SER A 258 -8.09 15.03 -2.71
CA SER A 258 -8.33 15.28 -1.29
C SER A 258 -7.21 14.74 -0.40
N LEU A 259 -6.67 13.54 -0.71
CA LEU A 259 -5.61 12.94 0.10
C LEU A 259 -4.28 13.71 0.04
N TYR A 260 -3.93 14.29 -1.13
CA TYR A 260 -2.68 15.02 -1.30
C TYR A 260 -2.78 16.48 -0.85
N GLU A 261 -3.94 17.11 -1.04
CA GLU A 261 -4.15 18.51 -0.68
C GLU A 261 -4.46 18.67 0.81
N ALA A 262 -5.26 17.77 1.38
CA ALA A 262 -5.73 17.88 2.76
C ALA A 262 -5.79 16.51 3.47
N PRO A 263 -4.65 15.81 3.64
CA PRO A 263 -4.59 14.57 4.41
C PRO A 263 -5.06 14.80 5.84
N MET A 264 -5.96 13.96 6.34
CA MET A 264 -6.55 14.12 7.68
C MET A 264 -5.82 13.34 8.76
N HIS A 265 -5.36 12.13 8.47
CA HIS A 265 -4.71 11.31 9.49
C HIS A 265 -3.24 11.78 9.68
N PRO A 266 -2.75 11.97 10.92
CA PRO A 266 -1.36 12.36 11.17
C PRO A 266 -0.33 11.47 10.45
N TYR A 267 -0.54 10.15 10.43
CA TYR A 267 0.29 9.23 9.63
C TYR A 267 0.29 9.56 8.12
N THR A 268 -0.87 9.81 7.51
CA THR A 268 -0.97 10.18 6.10
C THR A 268 -0.24 11.50 5.85
N LYS A 269 -0.44 12.51 6.71
CA LYS A 269 0.28 13.80 6.60
C LYS A 269 1.80 13.60 6.64
N ALA A 270 2.28 12.74 7.53
CA ALA A 270 3.71 12.40 7.59
C ALA A 270 4.20 11.71 6.32
N LEU A 271 3.47 10.72 5.81
CA LEU A 271 3.82 10.05 4.55
C LEU A 271 3.86 11.03 3.36
N MET A 272 2.87 11.92 3.26
CA MET A 272 2.79 12.91 2.18
C MET A 272 3.92 13.94 2.25
N SER A 273 4.35 14.33 3.45
CA SER A 273 5.47 15.27 3.64
C SER A 273 6.80 14.75 3.09
N ALA A 274 6.93 13.42 2.94
CA ALA A 274 8.12 12.77 2.40
C ALA A 274 8.14 12.72 0.86
N VAL A 275 7.01 12.98 0.18
CA VAL A 275 6.91 12.92 -1.28
C VAL A 275 7.65 14.11 -1.90
N PRO A 276 8.61 13.90 -2.82
CA PRO A 276 9.32 14.98 -3.48
C PRO A 276 8.37 15.85 -4.32
N VAL A 277 8.47 17.18 -4.20
CA VAL A 277 7.75 18.11 -5.07
C VAL A 277 8.41 18.12 -6.46
N PRO A 278 7.70 17.76 -7.55
CA PRO A 278 8.29 17.65 -8.89
C PRO A 278 8.71 18.97 -9.56
N ASP A 279 8.46 20.12 -8.92
CA ASP A 279 8.77 21.45 -9.46
C ASP A 279 10.23 21.87 -9.15
N PRO A 280 11.10 22.02 -10.17
CA PRO A 280 12.48 22.48 -9.99
C PRO A 280 12.59 23.86 -9.32
N LYS A 281 11.60 24.73 -9.49
CA LYS A 281 11.56 26.06 -8.85
C LYS A 281 11.24 25.96 -7.36
N ARG A 282 10.61 24.87 -6.92
CA ARG A 282 10.32 24.55 -5.52
C ARG A 282 11.35 23.61 -4.88
N ARG A 283 12.44 23.23 -5.58
CA ARG A 283 13.55 22.44 -4.99
C ARG A 283 14.15 23.07 -3.74
N GLY A 284 14.06 24.40 -3.59
CA GLY A 284 14.54 25.15 -2.42
C GLY A 284 13.45 25.48 -1.39
N ALA A 285 12.17 25.27 -1.71
CA ALA A 285 11.12 25.33 -0.71
C ALA A 285 11.26 24.07 0.13
N LYS A 286 11.79 24.20 1.34
CA LYS A 286 11.86 23.11 2.32
C LYS A 286 10.43 22.61 2.54
N SER A 287 10.01 21.58 1.82
CA SER A 287 8.88 20.78 2.28
C SER A 287 9.31 20.25 3.63
N GLU A 288 8.69 20.75 4.70
CA GLU A 288 8.99 20.37 6.08
C GLU A 288 8.67 18.89 6.24
N ARG A 289 9.68 18.05 5.99
CA ARG A 289 9.55 16.60 6.08
C ARG A 289 9.31 16.26 7.54
N ILE A 290 8.13 15.71 7.82
CA ILE A 290 7.79 15.24 9.15
C ILE A 290 8.54 13.93 9.38
N LEU A 291 9.58 13.98 10.20
CA LEU A 291 10.33 12.80 10.61
C LEU A 291 9.60 12.10 11.75
N LEU A 292 8.96 10.97 11.44
CA LEU A 292 8.35 10.12 12.44
C LEU A 292 9.42 9.55 13.37
N ARG A 293 9.24 9.75 14.68
CA ARG A 293 10.14 9.22 15.72
C ARG A 293 9.75 7.78 16.09
N GLY A 294 10.76 7.00 16.46
CA GLY A 294 10.59 5.62 16.91
C GLY A 294 10.36 4.61 15.79
N ASP A 295 10.61 3.34 16.11
CA ASP A 295 10.43 2.22 15.19
C ASP A 295 8.95 1.89 14.98
N VAL A 296 8.65 1.25 13.84
CA VAL A 296 7.33 0.67 13.59
C VAL A 296 7.05 -0.42 14.64
N PRO A 297 5.95 -0.33 15.42
CA PRO A 297 5.60 -1.34 16.39
C PRO A 297 5.45 -2.74 15.77
N SER A 298 5.73 -3.78 16.55
CA SER A 298 5.61 -5.15 16.07
C SER A 298 4.14 -5.51 15.78
N PRO A 299 3.82 -6.09 14.60
CA PRO A 299 2.47 -6.57 14.31
C PRO A 299 2.05 -7.81 15.13
N ILE A 300 2.96 -8.37 15.93
CA ILE A 300 2.69 -9.46 16.89
C ILE A 300 1.90 -8.94 18.09
N SER A 301 2.26 -7.74 18.55
CA SER A 301 1.66 -7.07 19.69
C SER A 301 1.41 -5.61 19.32
N PRO A 302 0.42 -5.33 18.45
CA PRO A 302 0.15 -3.97 18.02
C PRO A 302 -0.30 -3.12 19.22
N PRO A 303 -0.04 -1.79 19.19
CA PRO A 303 -0.51 -0.89 20.23
C PRO A 303 -2.04 -0.95 20.41
N SER A 304 -2.51 -0.72 21.64
CA SER A 304 -3.93 -0.64 21.94
C SER A 304 -4.55 0.64 21.37
N GLY A 305 -5.87 0.69 21.24
CA GLY A 305 -6.56 1.84 20.68
C GLY A 305 -6.13 2.16 19.24
N CYS A 306 -5.71 3.40 19.00
CA CYS A 306 -5.13 3.84 17.72
C CYS A 306 -3.72 3.28 17.55
N ARG A 307 -3.50 2.40 16.57
CA ARG A 307 -2.18 1.78 16.35
C ARG A 307 -1.03 2.77 16.14
N PHE A 308 -1.34 3.99 15.69
CA PHE A 308 -0.37 5.03 15.44
C PHE A 308 -0.06 5.92 16.66
N HIS A 309 -0.75 5.74 17.80
CA HIS A 309 -0.63 6.63 18.97
C HIS A 309 0.81 6.71 19.52
N THR A 310 1.65 5.70 19.30
CA THR A 310 3.05 5.68 19.78
C THR A 310 3.99 6.57 18.97
N ARG A 311 3.58 7.00 17.77
CA ARG A 311 4.36 7.82 16.82
C ARG A 311 3.63 9.11 16.42
N CYS A 312 2.40 9.30 16.91
CA CYS A 312 1.55 10.43 16.58
C CYS A 312 1.82 11.61 17.52
N TRP A 313 2.04 12.81 16.97
CA TRP A 313 2.22 14.06 17.73
C TRP A 313 0.90 14.63 18.28
N LYS A 314 -0.26 14.13 17.84
CA LYS A 314 -1.59 14.46 18.39
C LYS A 314 -2.14 13.38 19.33
N ALA A 315 -1.34 12.40 19.73
CA ALA A 315 -1.85 11.29 20.54
C ALA A 315 -2.26 11.74 21.95
N THR A 316 -3.46 11.32 22.36
CA THR A 316 -4.10 11.58 23.66
C THR A 316 -4.44 10.26 24.37
N GLU A 317 -5.07 10.30 25.55
CA GLU A 317 -5.39 9.08 26.31
C GLU A 317 -6.44 8.19 25.62
N ILE A 318 -7.41 8.78 24.93
CA ILE A 318 -8.39 8.07 24.11
C ILE A 318 -7.70 7.33 22.97
N CYS A 319 -6.63 7.90 22.40
CA CYS A 319 -5.84 7.25 21.35
C CYS A 319 -5.15 5.97 21.86
N LYS A 320 -4.83 5.87 23.15
CA LYS A 320 -4.22 4.69 23.75
C LYS A 320 -5.24 3.60 24.09
N THR A 321 -6.47 3.99 24.41
CA THR A 321 -7.48 3.08 24.99
C THR A 321 -8.55 2.65 24.00
N THR A 322 -8.90 3.51 23.05
CA THR A 322 -10.05 3.32 22.15
C THR A 322 -9.59 3.33 20.69
N GLU A 323 -10.00 2.30 19.94
CA GLU A 323 -9.70 2.22 18.51
C GLU A 323 -10.60 3.18 17.72
N PRO A 324 -10.03 4.12 16.93
CA PRO A 324 -10.84 5.02 16.12
C PRO A 324 -11.52 4.24 14.99
N GLN A 325 -12.80 4.54 14.75
CA GLN A 325 -13.56 3.95 13.64
C GLN A 325 -13.25 4.68 12.34
N LEU A 326 -13.23 3.96 11.21
CA LEU A 326 -13.06 4.56 9.88
C LEU A 326 -14.38 5.23 9.46
N VAL A 327 -14.48 6.54 9.70
CA VAL A 327 -15.70 7.31 9.46
C VAL A 327 -15.50 8.35 8.36
N GLU A 328 -16.56 8.66 7.63
CA GLU A 328 -16.55 9.71 6.62
C GLU A 328 -16.69 11.08 7.30
N LEU A 329 -15.62 11.88 7.26
CA LEU A 329 -15.62 13.22 7.86
C LEU A 329 -15.83 14.32 6.81
N ARG A 330 -15.46 14.06 5.56
CA ARG A 330 -15.81 14.87 4.40
C ARG A 330 -16.32 13.98 3.29
N PRO A 331 -17.14 14.50 2.36
CA PRO A 331 -17.64 13.72 1.23
C PRO A 331 -16.49 12.99 0.51
N GLY A 332 -16.55 11.67 0.45
CA GLY A 332 -15.55 10.81 -0.19
C GLY A 332 -14.25 10.60 0.59
N GLN A 333 -14.07 11.19 1.77
CA GLN A 333 -12.87 11.07 2.61
C GLN A 333 -13.21 10.45 3.97
N ARG A 334 -12.80 9.20 4.14
CA ARG A 334 -12.93 8.44 5.39
C ARG A 334 -11.61 8.43 6.16
N VAL A 335 -11.66 8.62 7.47
CA VAL A 335 -10.49 8.63 8.34
C VAL A 335 -10.77 7.93 9.67
N ALA A 336 -9.80 7.17 10.16
CA ALA A 336 -9.83 6.55 11.47
C ALA A 336 -8.92 7.32 12.43
N CYS A 337 -9.41 8.48 12.92
CA CYS A 337 -8.65 9.33 13.84
C CYS A 337 -9.56 10.03 14.84
N HIS A 338 -9.14 10.08 16.11
CA HIS A 338 -9.82 10.88 17.14
C HIS A 338 -9.55 12.38 17.00
N HIS A 339 -8.38 12.75 16.47
CA HIS A 339 -7.93 14.13 16.34
C HIS A 339 -7.37 14.41 14.93
N PRO A 340 -8.21 14.41 13.87
CA PRO A 340 -7.78 14.67 12.50
C PRO A 340 -7.10 16.04 12.34
N GLU A 341 -6.21 16.19 11.36
CA GLU A 341 -5.39 17.40 11.14
C GLU A 341 -6.22 18.60 10.68
N ASN A 342 -7.15 18.39 9.76
CA ASN A 342 -7.88 19.45 9.06
C ASN A 342 -9.40 19.37 9.32
N PHE A 343 -9.82 18.75 10.41
CA PHE A 343 -11.22 18.56 10.76
C PHE A 343 -11.42 18.66 12.27
N ALA A 344 -12.66 18.86 12.73
CA ALA A 344 -12.95 18.91 14.16
C ALA A 344 -12.57 17.59 14.86
N ASP A 345 -12.05 17.71 16.08
CA ASP A 345 -11.74 16.56 16.91
C ASP A 345 -13.01 15.74 17.17
N GLN A 346 -12.88 14.43 17.05
CA GLN A 346 -13.95 13.46 17.31
C GLN A 346 -14.07 13.17 18.83
N ALA A 347 -13.08 13.59 19.60
CA ALA A 347 -13.05 13.50 21.07
C ALA A 347 -12.55 14.82 21.69
N PRO A 348 -13.31 15.93 21.55
CA PRO A 348 -12.87 17.27 21.96
C PRO A 348 -12.62 17.40 23.47
N GLN A 349 -13.21 16.53 24.29
CA GLN A 349 -13.02 16.49 25.73
C GLN A 349 -11.68 15.91 26.19
N ASP A 350 -10.91 15.26 25.29
CA ASP A 350 -9.62 14.66 25.62
C ASP A 350 -8.47 15.39 24.90
N THR A 351 -7.83 16.31 25.62
CA THR A 351 -6.78 17.18 25.07
C THR A 351 -5.40 16.92 25.65
N VAL A 352 -5.26 15.93 26.55
CA VAL A 352 -3.99 15.67 27.24
C VAL A 352 -3.10 14.83 26.33
N LEU A 353 -2.06 15.46 25.77
CA LEU A 353 -1.10 14.78 24.90
C LEU A 353 -0.26 13.76 25.69
N LEU A 354 -0.03 12.59 25.08
CA LEU A 354 0.91 11.59 25.58
C LEU A 354 2.34 12.15 25.55
N SER A 355 3.22 11.74 26.47
CA SER A 355 4.58 12.30 26.60
C SER A 355 5.42 12.26 25.31
N VAL A 356 5.31 11.18 24.52
CA VAL A 356 5.99 11.05 23.22
C VAL A 356 5.41 12.05 22.19
N ALA A 357 4.11 12.28 22.25
CA ALA A 357 3.42 13.28 21.43
C ALA A 357 3.81 14.70 21.86
N LYS A 358 3.98 14.93 23.17
CA LYS A 358 4.43 16.21 23.74
C LYS A 358 5.83 16.59 23.28
N GLU A 359 6.80 15.67 23.35
CA GLU A 359 8.17 15.91 22.88
C GLU A 359 8.24 16.09 21.35
N ALA A 360 7.46 15.32 20.58
CA ALA A 360 7.39 15.48 19.13
C ALA A 360 6.69 16.79 18.73
N ALA A 361 5.61 17.15 19.43
CA ALA A 361 4.88 18.40 19.22
C ALA A 361 5.69 19.62 19.63
N GLU A 362 6.53 19.57 20.67
CA GLU A 362 7.41 20.69 21.06
C GLU A 362 8.38 21.08 19.94
N LEU A 363 8.87 20.11 19.17
CA LEU A 363 9.73 20.36 18.00
C LEU A 363 8.94 20.87 16.79
N VAL A 364 7.74 20.35 16.57
CA VAL A 364 6.84 20.84 15.50
C VAL A 364 6.30 22.24 15.86
N ALA A 365 6.12 22.55 17.15
CA ALA A 365 5.51 23.78 17.65
C ALA A 365 6.45 24.99 17.60
N GLU A 366 7.78 24.82 17.68
CA GLU A 366 8.71 25.93 17.42
C GLU A 366 8.59 26.45 15.98
N GLU A 367 8.33 25.56 15.02
CA GLU A 367 8.21 25.89 13.59
C GLU A 367 6.80 26.38 13.24
N VAL A 368 5.76 25.71 13.76
CA VAL A 368 4.34 26.14 13.57
C VAL A 368 4.05 27.47 14.25
N ARG A 369 4.69 27.81 15.40
CA ARG A 369 4.57 29.16 15.98
C ARG A 369 5.16 30.23 15.08
N ALA A 370 6.24 29.94 14.36
CA ALA A 370 6.85 30.89 13.42
C ALA A 370 6.00 31.08 12.15
N GLU A 371 5.33 30.04 11.67
CA GLU A 371 4.45 30.11 10.50
C GLU A 371 3.06 30.67 10.83
N SER A 372 2.51 30.31 11.99
CA SER A 372 1.25 30.86 12.51
C SER A 372 1.40 32.33 12.90
N ALA A 373 2.57 32.78 13.38
CA ALA A 373 2.85 34.20 13.59
C ALA A 373 2.94 34.99 12.27
N LYS A 374 3.51 34.40 11.21
CA LYS A 374 3.54 35.03 9.87
C LYS A 374 2.16 35.08 9.21
N THR A 375 1.36 34.03 9.39
CA THR A 375 -0.01 33.97 8.88
C THR A 375 -0.92 34.92 9.66
N SER A 376 -0.77 34.99 10.99
CA SER A 376 -1.48 35.98 11.82
C SER A 376 -1.05 37.41 11.49
N ALA A 377 0.22 37.65 11.19
CA ALA A 377 0.71 38.95 10.72
C ALA A 377 0.20 39.29 9.30
N ALA A 378 0.08 38.32 8.40
CA ALA A 378 -0.50 38.53 7.07
C ALA A 378 -2.01 38.80 7.14
N VAL A 379 -2.75 38.07 7.98
CA VAL A 379 -4.18 38.31 8.23
C VAL A 379 -4.39 39.65 8.93
N ALA A 380 -3.52 40.01 9.88
CA ALA A 380 -3.54 41.33 10.53
C ALA A 380 -3.18 42.47 9.55
N ALA A 381 -2.28 42.25 8.58
CA ALA A 381 -1.97 43.23 7.54
C ALA A 381 -3.12 43.43 6.55
N VAL A 382 -3.87 42.36 6.23
CA VAL A 382 -5.10 42.44 5.41
C VAL A 382 -6.23 43.11 6.19
N ALA A 383 -6.31 42.90 7.50
CA ALA A 383 -7.25 43.60 8.39
C ALA A 383 -6.85 45.07 8.67
N ALA A 384 -5.56 45.40 8.67
CA ALA A 384 -5.06 46.76 8.85
C ALA A 384 -5.16 47.59 7.56
N GLY A 385 -5.01 46.97 6.37
CA GLY A 385 -5.22 47.61 5.08
C GLY A 385 -6.69 47.96 4.78
N SER A 386 -7.63 47.47 5.61
CA SER A 386 -9.05 47.87 5.58
C SER A 386 -9.40 48.90 6.68
N ALA A 387 -8.43 49.31 7.50
CA ALA A 387 -8.61 50.26 8.61
C ALA A 387 -7.83 51.59 8.43
N GLU A 388 -7.20 51.83 7.28
CA GLU A 388 -6.72 53.16 6.87
C GLU A 388 -7.87 54.05 6.33
N GLU A 389 -8.96 54.08 7.06
CA GLU A 389 -9.97 55.15 7.02
C GLU A 389 -10.61 55.19 8.41
N THR A 390 -9.88 55.72 9.41
CA THR A 390 -10.39 56.56 10.51
C THR A 390 -9.37 56.71 11.66
N GLY A 391 -8.94 57.95 11.91
CA GLY A 391 -8.90 58.55 13.26
C GLY A 391 -7.77 58.18 14.22
N ALA A 392 -6.86 59.14 14.41
CA ALA A 392 -5.92 59.29 15.52
C ALA A 392 -6.58 59.24 16.93
N GLU A 393 -5.88 58.74 17.95
CA GLU A 393 -5.23 59.52 19.05
C GLU A 393 -4.78 58.65 20.27
N ALA A 394 -3.75 59.12 20.97
CA ALA A 394 -3.42 58.94 22.40
C ALA A 394 -2.63 57.70 22.95
N ALA A 395 -1.31 57.90 23.00
CA ALA A 395 -0.34 57.78 24.12
C ALA A 395 -0.59 56.99 25.44
N GLY A 396 0.48 56.32 25.93
CA GLY A 396 0.79 56.10 27.37
C GLY A 396 1.51 54.78 27.72
N LYS A 397 2.85 54.66 27.61
CA LYS A 397 3.85 54.57 28.71
C LYS A 397 3.50 53.66 29.91
N THR A 398 4.28 52.59 30.16
CA THR A 398 5.34 52.49 31.21
C THR A 398 6.02 51.12 31.23
N ALA A 399 7.33 51.13 31.50
CA ALA A 399 8.22 50.00 31.77
C ALA A 399 8.22 49.61 33.27
N ASP A 400 8.70 48.41 33.64
CA ASP A 400 9.95 48.25 34.39
C ASP A 400 10.38 46.78 34.68
N THR A 401 11.71 46.57 34.68
CA THR A 401 12.62 45.63 35.40
C THR A 401 12.15 44.24 35.88
N ALA A 402 12.77 43.12 35.51
CA ALA A 402 14.12 42.56 35.79
C ALA A 402 14.34 42.05 37.23
N GLU A 403 14.58 40.75 37.42
CA GLU A 403 15.74 40.21 38.16
C GLU A 403 15.84 38.66 38.05
N LYS A 404 17.08 38.16 38.06
CA LYS A 404 17.53 36.77 38.07
C LYS A 404 18.30 36.55 39.39
N PRO A 405 18.47 35.33 39.89
CA PRO A 405 19.86 34.87 40.05
C PRO A 405 20.11 33.39 39.77
N GLU A 406 21.40 33.07 39.71
CA GLU A 406 22.11 31.83 39.37
C GLU A 406 22.29 30.88 40.58
N ALA A 407 22.54 29.59 40.33
CA ALA A 407 23.85 28.93 40.55
C ALA A 407 23.76 27.38 40.71
N GLU A 408 24.63 26.69 39.96
CA GLU A 408 25.44 25.45 40.20
C GLU A 408 24.91 24.29 41.09
N VAL A 409 25.18 23.00 40.83
CA VAL A 409 26.49 22.31 40.89
C VAL A 409 26.46 20.96 40.12
N ALA A 410 27.60 20.58 39.56
CA ALA A 410 27.91 19.35 38.83
C ALA A 410 28.36 18.15 39.71
N ALA A 411 28.27 16.91 39.20
CA ALA A 411 29.30 15.87 39.38
C ALA A 411 29.02 14.61 38.51
N ASP A 412 30.07 14.19 37.80
CA ASP A 412 30.27 12.95 37.04
C ASP A 412 30.28 11.65 37.88
N VAL A 413 30.22 10.48 37.22
CA VAL A 413 31.31 9.46 37.18
C VAL A 413 30.87 8.16 36.47
N GLU A 414 31.60 7.89 35.36
CA GLU A 414 32.16 6.65 34.78
C GLU A 414 31.42 5.31 34.57
N ALA A 415 31.72 4.80 33.36
CA ALA A 415 31.56 3.45 32.87
C ALA A 415 32.76 2.55 33.20
N THR A 416 32.54 1.23 33.29
CA THR A 416 33.54 0.20 32.94
C THR A 416 32.83 -1.03 32.37
N GLY A 417 33.46 -1.70 31.40
CA GLY A 417 33.01 -2.96 30.82
C GLY A 417 34.08 -4.05 30.89
N ALA A 418 33.72 -5.31 30.58
CA ALA A 418 34.61 -6.31 29.96
C ALA A 418 33.91 -7.66 29.67
N LYS A 419 33.93 -8.04 28.38
CA LYS A 419 34.27 -9.34 27.73
C LYS A 419 34.15 -10.68 28.49
N THR A 420 33.62 -11.71 27.82
CA THR A 420 34.36 -12.87 27.23
C THR A 420 33.40 -13.99 26.74
N GLY A 421 33.68 -14.58 25.56
CA GLY A 421 33.19 -15.93 25.12
C GLY A 421 34.20 -17.03 25.52
N PRO A 422 34.35 -18.21 24.85
CA PRO A 422 33.69 -18.73 23.63
C PRO A 422 33.40 -20.27 23.61
N GLY A 423 32.85 -20.80 22.49
CA GLY A 423 33.39 -22.01 21.83
C GLY A 423 32.56 -23.31 21.69
N ALA A 424 32.38 -23.78 20.44
CA ALA A 424 32.52 -25.17 19.89
C ALA A 424 31.55 -25.38 18.68
N LYS A 425 31.99 -25.49 17.40
CA LYS A 425 32.60 -26.66 16.68
C LYS A 425 31.66 -27.90 16.66
N THR A 426 31.41 -28.72 15.63
CA THR A 426 31.80 -28.86 14.20
C THR A 426 31.01 -30.05 13.59
N ALA A 427 30.40 -29.90 12.40
CA ALA A 427 30.40 -30.78 11.19
C ALA A 427 30.01 -32.32 11.27
N PRO A 428 30.06 -33.12 10.17
CA PRO A 428 28.91 -33.49 9.29
C PRO A 428 28.80 -35.01 8.96
N ALA A 429 27.88 -35.40 8.04
CA ALA A 429 27.79 -36.64 7.20
C ALA A 429 26.37 -37.25 7.23
N ALA A 430 25.79 -37.97 6.26
CA ALA A 430 26.02 -38.35 4.85
C ALA A 430 24.82 -39.28 4.45
N PRO A 431 24.64 -39.71 3.19
CA PRO A 431 23.34 -40.06 2.58
C PRO A 431 23.07 -41.57 2.39
N LEU A 432 21.83 -41.93 2.04
CA LEU A 432 21.41 -43.23 1.47
C LEU A 432 20.09 -43.02 0.70
N LYS A 433 19.69 -43.73 -0.35
CA LYS A 433 20.29 -44.60 -1.36
C LYS A 433 19.19 -44.85 -2.41
N THR A 434 19.62 -45.22 -3.61
CA THR A 434 18.90 -45.65 -4.81
C THR A 434 18.26 -47.04 -4.72
N GLY A 435 17.31 -47.30 -5.62
CA GLY A 435 16.82 -48.61 -6.12
C GLY A 435 15.60 -48.36 -7.01
N GLU A 436 15.66 -48.44 -8.36
CA GLU A 436 15.50 -49.65 -9.21
C GLU A 436 14.31 -50.53 -8.80
N ALA A 437 13.45 -51.09 -9.64
CA ALA A 437 13.24 -51.15 -11.09
C ALA A 437 11.97 -52.04 -11.30
N THR A 438 11.59 -52.30 -12.56
CA THR A 438 10.69 -53.38 -13.05
C THR A 438 9.17 -53.15 -12.83
N THR A 439 8.24 -53.41 -13.75
CA THR A 439 8.22 -54.09 -15.06
C THR A 439 6.85 -53.84 -15.70
N GLU A 440 6.80 -53.59 -17.01
CA GLU A 440 5.63 -53.91 -17.85
C GLU A 440 5.52 -55.45 -17.99
N PRO A 441 4.34 -56.00 -18.33
CA PRO A 441 4.14 -56.26 -19.76
C PRO A 441 2.70 -56.03 -20.28
N GLU A 442 2.69 -55.93 -21.61
CA GLU A 442 1.65 -55.98 -22.63
C GLU A 442 0.44 -56.92 -22.39
N THR A 443 -0.69 -56.53 -22.99
CA THR A 443 -1.64 -57.32 -23.85
C THR A 443 -3.04 -56.70 -23.70
N GLU A 444 -3.95 -56.63 -24.67
CA GLU A 444 -4.02 -56.89 -26.11
C GLU A 444 -5.46 -56.47 -26.53
N ARG A 445 -5.60 -55.87 -27.72
CA ARG A 445 -6.78 -55.76 -28.62
C ARG A 445 -8.22 -55.69 -28.06
N GLN A 446 -9.02 -54.73 -28.57
CA GLN A 446 -10.11 -54.97 -29.55
C GLN A 446 -10.97 -53.70 -29.74
N ASP A 447 -10.92 -53.12 -30.94
CA ASP A 447 -12.09 -52.57 -31.66
C ASP A 447 -13.09 -53.74 -31.95
N PRO A 448 -14.41 -53.54 -32.23
CA PRO A 448 -14.93 -52.44 -33.07
C PRO A 448 -16.38 -51.92 -32.77
N THR A 449 -16.75 -50.88 -33.55
CA THR A 449 -18.09 -50.60 -34.16
C THR A 449 -19.29 -50.05 -33.35
N ASP A 450 -19.87 -49.01 -33.97
CA ASP A 450 -21.30 -48.64 -34.09
C ASP A 450 -22.14 -48.32 -32.84
N LYS A 451 -22.33 -47.02 -32.58
CA LYS A 451 -23.61 -46.30 -32.80
C LYS A 451 -23.51 -44.81 -32.51
#